data_AF-A0A917F4I3-F1
#
_entry.id   AF-A0A917F4I3-F1
#
_cell.length_a   1.000
_cell.length_b   1.000
_cell.length_c   1.000
_cell.angle_alpha   90.00
_cell.angle_beta   90.00
_cell.angle_gamma   90.00
#
_symmetry.space_group_name_H-M   'P 1'
#
loop_
_entity.id
_entity.type
_entity.pdbx_description
1 polymer ?
#
loop_
_entity_poly.entity_id
_entity_poly.type
_entity_poly.pdbx_seq_one_letter_code
_entity_poly.pdbx_strand_id
1 'polypeptide(L)'
;MRTGLSSRYLELDGLRGIAAGSVVLYHLFHLYDVYFDPAGDRPVVEFSLGFYGVHLFFLISGYVILLTAQRGDAVDFAVSRVSRLYPTYWACLTLSWVVVLVAGVGGLFRSPLEIAVNYSMVQRLVGVRSVDGAYWSLSVEIVFYALVFVLLAWLGTLTAGTVRRVVVGWLALSVLVAAASRALPGSRLLDLVQVVTVTEYAALFSTGMLLLLSRRSGRVEPLTALSVVVGFAVTWSLQGLSAALVVTALSLAFAAVVLVPGVPVLRWRPLVLLGEISFPLYLVHQNVGYVVLERLVGHVDRTLASVLAVLVVLVLAWGVHHVVEVPASRWVRRSLRAVLRRDAAPA
;
A
#
# COMPACT_ATOMS: atom_id res chain seq x y z
N MET A 1 -2.01 -3.61 -37.05
CA MET A 1 -3.09 -2.63 -36.82
C MET A 1 -4.02 -3.20 -35.73
N ARG A 2 -3.64 -3.17 -34.45
CA ARG A 2 -3.91 -2.11 -33.46
C ARG A 2 -2.69 -1.92 -32.56
N THR A 3 -1.97 -0.83 -32.77
CA THR A 3 -0.95 -0.31 -31.85
C THR A 3 -1.66 0.62 -30.87
N GLY A 4 -1.44 0.45 -29.56
CA GLY A 4 -1.79 1.50 -28.58
C GLY A 4 -2.66 1.08 -27.40
N LEU A 5 -2.15 0.24 -26.50
CA LEU A 5 -2.23 0.39 -25.05
C LEU A 5 -0.97 -0.30 -24.51
N SER A 6 -0.10 0.42 -23.80
CA SER A 6 0.99 -0.19 -23.01
C SER A 6 0.45 -1.41 -22.27
N SER A 7 0.97 -2.62 -22.52
CA SER A 7 0.36 -3.84 -21.98
C SER A 7 0.28 -3.75 -20.46
N ARG A 8 -0.93 -3.56 -19.96
CA ARG A 8 -1.22 -3.52 -18.53
C ARG A 8 -0.85 -4.89 -17.99
N TYR A 9 0.02 -4.93 -16.99
CA TYR A 9 0.50 -6.19 -16.44
C TYR A 9 -0.58 -6.75 -15.49
N LEU A 10 -1.51 -7.50 -16.07
CA LEU A 10 -2.74 -7.98 -15.43
C LEU A 10 -2.45 -8.78 -14.16
N GLU A 11 -1.33 -9.50 -14.10
CA GLU A 11 -0.93 -10.25 -12.93
C GLU A 11 -0.65 -9.34 -11.73
N LEU A 12 -0.12 -8.13 -11.94
CA LEU A 12 0.04 -7.14 -10.86
C LEU A 12 -1.30 -6.59 -10.41
N ASP A 13 -2.27 -6.39 -11.31
CA ASP A 13 -3.64 -6.02 -10.91
C ASP A 13 -4.28 -7.14 -10.10
N GLY A 14 -4.14 -8.40 -10.54
CA GLY A 14 -4.61 -9.56 -9.80
C GLY A 14 -4.01 -9.66 -8.40
N LEU A 15 -2.68 -9.49 -8.27
CA LEU A 15 -2.00 -9.45 -6.96
C LEU A 15 -2.48 -8.30 -6.08
N ARG A 16 -2.76 -7.12 -6.65
CA ARG A 16 -3.38 -6.00 -5.91
C ARG A 16 -4.78 -6.35 -5.44
N GLY A 17 -5.55 -7.07 -6.24
CA GLY A 17 -6.86 -7.59 -5.88
C GLY A 17 -6.78 -8.55 -4.69
N ILE A 18 -5.85 -9.51 -4.72
CA ILE A 18 -5.58 -10.41 -3.60
C ILE A 18 -5.18 -9.61 -2.36
N ALA A 19 -4.25 -8.66 -2.49
CA ALA A 19 -3.77 -7.85 -1.37
C ALA A 19 -4.90 -7.05 -0.72
N ALA A 20 -5.71 -6.30 -1.51
CA ALA A 20 -6.83 -5.53 -0.99
C ALA A 20 -7.90 -6.44 -0.36
N GLY A 21 -8.31 -7.50 -1.06
CA GLY A 21 -9.31 -8.44 -0.55
C GLY A 21 -8.88 -9.06 0.77
N SER A 22 -7.62 -9.50 0.87
CA SER A 22 -7.07 -10.06 2.10
C SER A 22 -7.11 -9.08 3.28
N VAL A 23 -6.78 -7.81 3.05
CA VAL A 23 -6.82 -6.79 4.09
C VAL A 23 -8.27 -6.49 4.51
N VAL A 24 -9.20 -6.43 3.57
CA VAL A 24 -10.63 -6.24 3.87
C VAL A 24 -11.15 -7.38 4.74
N LEU A 25 -10.87 -8.62 4.35
CA LEU A 25 -11.27 -9.80 5.12
C LEU A 25 -10.65 -9.80 6.51
N TYR A 26 -9.36 -9.45 6.65
CA TYR A 26 -8.71 -9.34 7.95
C TYR A 26 -9.43 -8.35 8.88
N HIS A 27 -9.78 -7.17 8.39
CA HIS A 27 -10.44 -6.17 9.22
C HIS A 27 -11.85 -6.62 9.63
N LEU A 28 -12.65 -7.12 8.69
CA LEU A 28 -14.06 -7.43 8.94
C LEU A 28 -14.31 -8.79 9.60
N PHE A 29 -13.41 -9.77 9.42
CA PHE A 29 -13.55 -11.14 9.98
C PHE A 29 -12.60 -11.44 11.14
N HIS A 30 -11.79 -10.49 11.58
CA HIS A 30 -10.89 -10.70 12.72
C HIS A 30 -10.66 -9.44 13.53
N LEU A 31 -10.18 -8.35 12.91
CA LEU A 31 -9.75 -7.18 13.67
C LEU A 31 -10.91 -6.41 14.34
N TYR A 32 -12.10 -6.42 13.74
CA TYR A 32 -13.30 -5.88 14.36
C TYR A 32 -13.56 -6.51 15.73
N ASP A 33 -13.55 -7.84 15.80
CA ASP A 33 -13.87 -8.58 17.03
C ASP A 33 -12.83 -8.32 18.13
N VAL A 34 -11.56 -8.12 17.75
CA VAL A 34 -10.49 -7.76 18.69
C VAL A 34 -10.74 -6.42 19.39
N TYR A 35 -11.37 -5.45 18.71
CA TYR A 35 -11.54 -4.09 19.24
C TYR A 35 -12.93 -3.78 19.78
N PHE A 36 -13.98 -4.33 19.17
CA PHE A 36 -15.36 -3.95 19.43
C PHE A 36 -16.17 -5.04 20.13
N ASP A 37 -15.85 -6.31 19.88
CA ASP A 37 -16.59 -7.42 20.47
C ASP A 37 -15.70 -8.61 20.89
N PRO A 38 -14.78 -8.45 21.86
CA PRO A 38 -13.81 -9.50 22.19
C PRO A 38 -14.43 -10.76 22.80
N ALA A 39 -15.63 -10.63 23.38
CA ALA A 39 -16.35 -11.68 24.09
C ALA A 39 -17.57 -12.19 23.32
N GLY A 40 -17.93 -11.58 22.19
CA GLY A 40 -19.09 -11.98 21.39
C GLY A 40 -18.80 -13.07 20.38
N ASP A 41 -19.83 -13.36 19.59
CA ASP A 41 -19.78 -14.40 18.57
C ASP A 41 -18.79 -14.03 17.47
N ARG A 42 -17.97 -15.01 17.08
CA ARG A 42 -16.97 -14.85 16.02
C ARG A 42 -17.52 -15.33 14.68
N PRO A 43 -17.04 -14.78 13.56
CA PRO A 43 -17.36 -15.34 12.26
C PRO A 43 -16.84 -16.77 12.14
N VAL A 44 -17.50 -17.58 11.31
CA VAL A 44 -17.14 -19.00 11.10
C VAL A 44 -15.71 -19.15 10.54
N VAL A 45 -15.23 -18.14 9.82
CA VAL A 45 -13.88 -18.11 9.23
C VAL A 45 -13.10 -16.95 9.82
N GLU A 46 -12.00 -17.26 10.51
CA GLU A 46 -11.03 -16.27 10.97
C GLU A 46 -9.98 -16.02 9.87
N PHE A 47 -9.65 -14.74 9.61
CA PHE A 47 -8.73 -14.35 8.53
C PHE A 47 -7.55 -13.50 9.01
N SER A 48 -6.87 -13.94 10.09
CA SER A 48 -5.78 -13.20 10.75
C SER A 48 -4.56 -12.93 9.85
N LEU A 49 -4.23 -13.83 8.91
CA LEU A 49 -3.13 -13.64 7.96
C LEU A 49 -3.39 -12.58 6.90
N GLY A 50 -4.64 -12.12 6.74
CA GLY A 50 -4.99 -11.12 5.74
C GLY A 50 -4.30 -9.77 5.93
N PHE A 51 -3.83 -9.48 7.16
CA PHE A 51 -2.97 -8.33 7.46
C PHE A 51 -1.78 -8.22 6.51
N TYR A 52 -1.15 -9.35 6.14
CA TYR A 52 0.04 -9.36 5.29
C TYR A 52 -0.23 -8.98 3.83
N GLY A 53 -1.49 -8.75 3.43
CA GLY A 53 -1.80 -8.11 2.14
C GLY A 53 -1.11 -6.75 1.98
N VAL A 54 -0.89 -6.00 3.07
CA VAL A 54 -0.10 -4.76 3.04
C VAL A 54 1.37 -4.97 2.65
N HIS A 55 1.97 -6.10 3.04
CA HIS A 55 3.35 -6.42 2.69
C HIS A 55 3.48 -6.72 1.19
N LEU A 56 2.45 -7.34 0.60
CA LEU A 56 2.35 -7.50 -0.84
C LEU A 56 2.20 -6.15 -1.56
N PHE A 57 1.46 -5.19 -0.99
CA PHE A 57 1.43 -3.83 -1.53
C PHE A 57 2.80 -3.15 -1.52
N PHE A 58 3.62 -3.31 -0.47
CA PHE A 58 4.97 -2.76 -0.44
C PHE A 58 5.90 -3.38 -1.50
N LEU A 59 5.81 -4.70 -1.71
CA LEU A 59 6.51 -5.39 -2.82
C LEU A 59 6.10 -4.84 -4.19
N ILE A 60 4.79 -4.72 -4.44
CA ILE A 60 4.25 -4.14 -5.69
C ILE A 60 4.67 -2.68 -5.85
N SER A 61 4.66 -1.92 -4.76
CA SER A 61 5.02 -0.50 -4.74
C SER A 61 6.47 -0.31 -5.14
N GLY A 62 7.41 -1.06 -4.54
CA GLY A 62 8.82 -1.02 -4.94
C GLY A 62 9.03 -1.25 -6.45
N TYR A 63 8.32 -2.24 -7.00
CA TYR A 63 8.35 -2.54 -8.44
C TYR A 63 7.81 -1.39 -9.30
N VAL A 64 6.60 -0.90 -9.00
CA VAL A 64 5.91 0.11 -9.82
C VAL A 64 6.53 1.51 -9.68
N ILE A 65 7.07 1.83 -8.51
CA ILE A 65 7.71 3.12 -8.24
C ILE A 65 9.01 3.25 -8.99
N LEU A 66 9.89 2.23 -8.95
CA LEU A 66 11.09 2.28 -9.77
C LEU A 66 10.77 2.32 -11.28
N LEU A 67 9.73 1.60 -11.70
CA LEU A 67 9.24 1.66 -13.08
C LEU A 67 8.82 3.07 -13.49
N THR A 68 8.21 3.83 -12.57
CA THR A 68 7.79 5.22 -12.81
C THR A 68 8.98 6.18 -12.75
N ALA A 69 9.83 6.06 -11.73
CA ALA A 69 10.98 6.93 -11.49
C ALA A 69 12.05 6.86 -12.59
N GLN A 70 12.13 5.74 -13.33
CA GLN A 70 13.07 5.60 -14.46
C GLN A 70 12.51 6.13 -15.80
N ARG A 71 11.31 6.71 -15.84
CA ARG A 71 10.65 7.19 -17.06
C ARG A 71 10.60 8.71 -17.21
N GLY A 72 10.94 9.46 -16.17
CA GLY A 72 10.86 10.92 -16.15
C GLY A 72 11.72 11.50 -15.04
N ASP A 73 11.66 12.81 -14.86
CA ASP A 73 12.38 13.51 -13.81
C ASP A 73 11.64 13.47 -12.46
N ALA A 74 12.20 14.15 -11.46
CA ALA A 74 11.65 14.22 -10.11
C ALA A 74 10.26 14.86 -10.07
N VAL A 75 10.03 15.92 -10.86
CA VAL A 75 8.76 16.65 -10.86
C VAL A 75 7.67 15.79 -11.51
N ASP A 76 7.96 15.19 -12.66
CA ASP A 76 7.08 14.24 -13.34
C ASP A 76 6.68 13.09 -12.42
N PHE A 77 7.66 12.56 -11.69
CA PHE A 77 7.44 11.52 -10.69
C PHE A 77 6.49 12.00 -9.58
N ALA A 78 6.77 13.14 -8.96
CA ALA A 78 5.96 13.69 -7.86
C ALA A 78 4.52 13.97 -8.30
N VAL A 79 4.34 14.67 -9.43
CA VAL A 79 3.01 14.97 -9.97
C VAL A 79 2.27 13.67 -10.27
N SER A 80 2.91 12.68 -10.87
CA SER A 80 2.32 11.35 -11.14
C SER A 80 1.85 10.61 -9.88
N ARG A 81 2.51 10.80 -8.73
CA ARG A 81 2.10 10.20 -7.45
C ARG A 81 0.99 10.98 -6.77
N VAL A 82 1.16 12.29 -6.61
CA VAL A 82 0.19 13.15 -5.93
C VAL A 82 -1.17 13.06 -6.60
N SER A 83 -1.17 13.18 -7.93
CA SER A 83 -2.37 13.13 -8.76
C SER A 83 -3.14 11.82 -8.70
N ARG A 84 -2.46 10.70 -8.44
CA ARG A 84 -3.05 9.38 -8.34
C ARG A 84 -3.64 9.13 -6.95
N LEU A 85 -2.99 9.62 -5.91
CA LEU A 85 -3.27 9.24 -4.53
C LEU A 85 -4.23 10.21 -3.84
N TYR A 86 -3.91 11.51 -3.89
CA TYR A 86 -4.57 12.52 -3.06
C TYR A 86 -6.05 12.71 -3.37
N PRO A 87 -6.51 12.79 -4.65
CA PRO A 87 -7.93 13.03 -4.93
C PRO A 87 -8.84 11.94 -4.34
N THR A 88 -8.49 10.67 -4.56
CA THR A 88 -9.24 9.53 -4.02
C THR A 88 -9.12 9.45 -2.50
N TYR A 89 -7.91 9.69 -1.96
CA TYR A 89 -7.69 9.70 -0.52
C TYR A 89 -8.53 10.75 0.19
N TRP A 90 -8.56 11.99 -0.30
CA TRP A 90 -9.37 13.06 0.29
C TRP A 90 -10.86 12.73 0.26
N ALA A 91 -11.35 12.20 -0.86
CA ALA A 91 -12.74 11.77 -0.97
C ALA A 91 -13.07 10.67 0.04
N CYS A 92 -12.24 9.63 0.13
CA CYS A 92 -12.45 8.53 1.06
C CYS A 92 -12.29 8.93 2.53
N LEU A 93 -11.31 9.78 2.85
CA LEU A 93 -11.12 10.31 4.21
C LEU A 93 -12.34 11.10 4.64
N THR A 94 -12.83 12.00 3.79
CA THR A 94 -14.06 12.79 4.05
C THR A 94 -15.24 11.86 4.27
N LEU A 95 -15.41 10.88 3.40
CA LEU A 95 -16.48 9.89 3.48
C LEU A 95 -16.42 9.08 4.78
N SER A 96 -15.27 8.51 5.12
CA SER A 96 -15.07 7.76 6.36
C SER A 96 -15.34 8.62 7.59
N TRP A 97 -14.90 9.88 7.59
CA TRP A 97 -15.19 10.82 8.67
C TRP A 97 -16.69 11.10 8.81
N VAL A 98 -17.39 11.42 7.71
CA VAL A 98 -18.84 11.68 7.72
C VAL A 98 -19.63 10.45 8.16
N VAL A 99 -19.28 9.26 7.66
CA VAL A 99 -19.93 8.01 8.04
C VAL A 99 -19.81 7.76 9.54
N VAL A 100 -18.62 7.92 10.12
CA VAL A 100 -18.40 7.78 11.56
C VAL A 100 -19.19 8.83 12.35
N LEU A 101 -19.19 10.09 11.87
CA LEU A 101 -19.91 11.19 12.52
C LEU A 101 -21.42 10.96 12.58
N VAL A 102 -22.02 10.56 11.45
CA VAL A 102 -23.46 10.27 11.36
C VAL A 102 -23.80 8.99 12.13
N ALA A 103 -22.91 7.99 12.12
CA ALA A 103 -23.15 6.74 12.81
C ALA A 103 -23.00 6.84 14.33
N GLY A 104 -22.33 7.87 14.85
CA GLY A 104 -22.16 8.07 16.28
C GLY A 104 -21.26 7.04 16.97
N VAL A 105 -20.36 6.36 16.22
CA VAL A 105 -19.49 5.32 16.77
C VAL A 105 -18.32 5.94 17.53
N GLY A 106 -18.49 6.06 18.86
CA GLY A 106 -17.59 6.71 19.81
C GLY A 106 -16.09 6.42 19.59
N GLY A 107 -15.73 5.14 19.50
CA GLY A 107 -14.33 4.70 19.39
C GLY A 107 -13.60 5.11 18.10
N LEU A 108 -14.35 5.55 17.08
CA LEU A 108 -13.80 5.91 15.77
C LEU A 108 -13.62 7.42 15.58
N PHE A 109 -14.10 8.25 16.51
CA PHE A 109 -13.96 9.70 16.40
C PHE A 109 -12.50 10.17 16.42
N ARG A 110 -12.28 11.28 15.72
CA ARG A 110 -11.01 12.01 15.66
C ARG A 110 -11.25 13.50 15.84
N SER A 111 -10.28 14.16 16.46
CA SER A 111 -10.28 15.61 16.64
C SER A 111 -10.09 16.35 15.29
N PRO A 112 -10.52 17.61 15.19
CA PRO A 112 -10.30 18.42 13.98
C PRO A 112 -8.82 18.52 13.57
N LEU A 113 -7.91 18.58 14.55
CA LEU A 113 -6.47 18.61 14.30
C LEU A 113 -5.98 17.29 13.68
N GLU A 114 -6.41 16.15 14.21
CA GLU A 114 -6.07 14.84 13.64
C GLU A 114 -6.57 14.71 12.21
N ILE A 115 -7.82 15.13 11.95
CA ILE A 115 -8.39 15.13 10.60
C ILE A 115 -7.57 16.01 9.66
N ALA A 116 -7.23 17.24 10.07
CA ALA A 116 -6.44 18.18 9.29
C ALA A 116 -5.05 17.62 8.94
N VAL A 117 -4.37 16.98 9.89
CA VAL A 117 -3.07 16.33 9.63
C VAL A 117 -3.22 15.12 8.72
N ASN A 118 -4.31 14.34 8.82
CA ASN A 118 -4.51 13.20 7.94
C ASN A 118 -4.67 13.63 6.48
N TYR A 119 -5.25 14.79 6.17
CA TYR A 119 -5.35 15.29 4.79
C TYR A 119 -3.99 15.41 4.06
N SER A 120 -2.87 15.49 4.78
CA SER A 120 -1.52 15.49 4.19
C SER A 120 -0.84 14.12 4.17
N MET A 121 -1.47 13.06 4.67
CA MET A 121 -0.93 11.70 4.83
C MET A 121 0.32 11.57 5.74
N VAL A 122 0.69 12.62 6.47
CA VAL A 122 1.89 12.63 7.34
C VAL A 122 1.60 12.26 8.80
N GLN A 123 0.41 11.73 9.10
CA GLN A 123 0.00 11.44 10.47
C GLN A 123 0.98 10.54 11.24
N ARG A 124 1.61 9.58 10.54
CA ARG A 124 2.66 8.73 11.11
C ARG A 124 3.91 9.51 11.52
N LEU A 125 4.31 10.52 10.74
CA LEU A 125 5.49 11.35 11.02
C LEU A 125 5.27 12.26 12.24
N VAL A 126 4.04 12.75 12.41
CA VAL A 126 3.67 13.66 13.50
C VAL A 126 3.21 12.90 14.75
N GLY A 127 2.98 11.58 14.63
CA GLY A 127 2.51 10.74 15.74
C GLY A 127 1.05 10.96 16.12
N VAL A 128 0.21 11.40 15.17
CA VAL A 128 -1.23 11.56 15.40
C VAL A 128 -2.01 10.35 14.86
N ARG A 129 -3.19 10.09 15.41
CA ARG A 129 -4.00 8.92 15.01
C ARG A 129 -4.53 9.09 13.59
N SER A 130 -4.61 7.98 12.87
CA SER A 130 -5.22 7.98 11.54
C SER A 130 -6.74 8.10 11.63
N VAL A 131 -7.35 8.81 10.68
CA VAL A 131 -8.82 8.91 10.56
C VAL A 131 -9.42 7.53 10.39
N ASP A 132 -8.87 6.76 9.46
CA ASP A 132 -9.15 5.33 9.31
C ASP A 132 -7.88 4.56 9.69
N GLY A 133 -8.04 3.46 10.43
CA GLY A 133 -6.89 2.65 10.88
C GLY A 133 -6.00 2.20 9.73
N ALA A 134 -6.55 1.90 8.55
CA ALA A 134 -5.80 1.39 7.42
C ALA A 134 -4.81 2.41 6.83
N TYR A 135 -4.95 3.70 7.15
CA TYR A 135 -4.15 4.77 6.53
C TYR A 135 -2.69 4.79 7.00
N TRP A 136 -2.33 4.06 8.05
CA TRP A 136 -0.94 4.00 8.51
C TRP A 136 0.03 3.53 7.40
N SER A 137 -0.42 2.60 6.55
CA SER A 137 0.39 2.04 5.46
C SER A 137 0.67 3.08 4.35
N LEU A 138 -0.29 3.97 4.10
CA LEU A 138 -0.15 5.05 3.11
C LEU A 138 0.85 6.10 3.56
N SER A 139 0.91 6.37 4.86
CA SER A 139 1.99 7.20 5.42
C SER A 139 3.36 6.56 5.23
N VAL A 140 3.46 5.23 5.24
CA VAL A 140 4.71 4.53 4.90
C VAL A 140 5.06 4.76 3.42
N GLU A 141 4.07 4.60 2.54
CA GLU A 141 4.25 4.78 1.11
C GLU A 141 4.65 6.22 0.74
N ILE A 142 4.06 7.24 1.36
CA ILE A 142 4.40 8.63 1.02
C ILE A 142 5.84 8.97 1.42
N VAL A 143 6.35 8.41 2.52
CA VAL A 143 7.76 8.55 2.90
C VAL A 143 8.65 7.82 1.90
N PHE A 144 8.31 6.59 1.49
CA PHE A 144 9.05 5.90 0.43
C PHE A 144 9.08 6.71 -0.89
N TYR A 145 7.95 7.31 -1.28
CA TYR A 145 7.90 8.16 -2.47
C TYR A 145 8.75 9.41 -2.32
N ALA A 146 8.77 10.02 -1.13
CA ALA A 146 9.63 11.16 -0.83
C ALA A 146 11.12 10.78 -0.91
N LEU A 147 11.52 9.63 -0.39
CA LEU A 147 12.89 9.12 -0.51
C LEU A 147 13.31 8.93 -1.98
N VAL A 148 12.45 8.31 -2.79
CA VAL A 148 12.71 8.13 -4.23
C VAL A 148 12.74 9.48 -4.97
N PHE A 149 11.84 10.40 -4.64
CA PHE A 149 11.82 11.75 -5.19
C PHE A 149 13.12 12.50 -4.90
N VAL A 150 13.59 12.49 -3.65
CA VAL A 150 14.84 13.16 -3.25
C VAL A 150 16.04 12.55 -3.98
N LEU A 151 16.10 11.22 -4.09
CA LEU A 151 17.15 10.55 -4.86
C LEU A 151 17.12 10.93 -6.33
N LEU A 152 15.93 11.02 -6.93
CA LEU A 152 15.76 11.39 -8.33
C LEU A 152 16.09 12.87 -8.56
N ALA A 153 15.69 13.76 -7.65
CA ALA A 153 16.00 15.19 -7.70
C ALA A 153 17.51 15.45 -7.58
N TRP A 154 18.21 14.67 -6.75
CA TRP A 154 19.64 14.83 -6.53
C TRP A 154 20.51 14.20 -7.63
N LEU A 155 20.10 13.04 -8.16
CA LEU A 155 20.89 12.27 -9.12
C LEU A 155 20.44 12.44 -10.58
N GLY A 156 19.27 13.04 -10.81
CA GLY A 156 18.63 13.20 -12.12
C GLY A 156 18.06 11.90 -12.71
N THR A 157 18.70 10.76 -12.47
CA THR A 157 18.24 9.44 -12.95
C THR A 157 18.62 8.30 -12.00
N LEU A 158 17.75 7.29 -11.93
CA LEU A 158 17.97 6.08 -11.12
C LEU A 158 18.44 4.92 -12.00
N THR A 159 19.73 4.93 -12.36
CA THR A 159 20.35 3.80 -13.07
C THR A 159 20.30 2.51 -12.24
N ALA A 160 20.41 1.35 -12.89
CA ALA A 160 20.47 0.07 -12.17
C ALA A 160 21.62 0.02 -11.15
N GLY A 161 22.79 0.59 -11.47
CA GLY A 161 23.92 0.67 -10.55
C GLY A 161 23.62 1.53 -9.31
N THR A 162 22.98 2.69 -9.51
CA THR A 162 22.52 3.54 -8.41
C THR A 162 21.50 2.83 -7.53
N VAL A 163 20.50 2.17 -8.12
CA VAL A 163 19.50 1.40 -7.38
C VAL A 163 20.17 0.32 -6.52
N ARG A 164 21.12 -0.44 -7.07
CA ARG A 164 21.85 -1.46 -6.30
C ARG A 164 22.57 -0.86 -5.08
N ARG A 165 23.28 0.26 -5.25
CA ARG A 165 23.98 0.94 -4.14
C ARG A 165 23.03 1.45 -3.06
N VAL A 166 21.93 2.09 -3.47
CA VAL A 166 20.89 2.58 -2.55
C VAL A 166 20.26 1.41 -1.79
N VAL A 167 19.90 0.33 -2.48
CA VAL A 167 19.35 -0.88 -1.86
C VAL A 167 20.32 -1.47 -0.84
N VAL A 168 21.60 -1.63 -1.17
CA VAL A 168 22.60 -2.17 -0.22
C VAL A 168 22.69 -1.29 1.02
N GLY A 169 22.79 0.03 0.86
CA GLY A 169 22.83 0.97 1.98
C GLY A 169 21.55 0.94 2.82
N TRP A 170 20.39 0.84 2.18
CA TRP A 170 19.10 0.83 2.87
C TRP A 170 18.84 -0.48 3.62
N LEU A 171 19.25 -1.63 3.06
CA LEU A 171 19.22 -2.92 3.74
C LEU A 171 20.21 -2.96 4.92
N ALA A 172 21.41 -2.40 4.77
CA ALA A 172 22.36 -2.29 5.87
C ALA A 172 21.80 -1.42 7.01
N LEU A 173 21.25 -0.25 6.67
CA LEU A 173 20.58 0.62 7.65
C LEU A 173 19.41 -0.10 8.33
N SER A 174 18.63 -0.88 7.59
CA SER A 174 17.51 -1.67 8.12
C SER A 174 17.95 -2.68 9.17
N VAL A 175 19.02 -3.41 8.92
CA VAL A 175 19.61 -4.35 9.89
C VAL A 175 20.14 -3.60 11.11
N LEU A 176 20.87 -2.50 10.91
CA LEU A 176 21.43 -1.70 12.00
C LEU A 176 20.34 -1.13 12.92
N VAL A 177 19.30 -0.54 12.35
CA VAL A 177 18.17 0.01 13.11
C VAL A 177 17.42 -1.10 13.82
N ALA A 178 17.14 -2.24 13.17
CA ALA A 178 16.45 -3.35 13.81
C ALA A 178 17.24 -3.94 14.99
N ALA A 179 18.56 -4.08 14.85
CA ALA A 179 19.43 -4.53 15.94
C ALA A 179 19.49 -3.51 17.08
N ALA A 180 19.63 -2.23 16.76
CA ALA A 180 19.67 -1.15 17.74
C ALA A 180 18.34 -1.02 18.50
N SER A 181 17.19 -1.15 17.83
CA SER A 181 15.87 -1.08 18.47
C SER A 181 15.63 -2.22 19.45
N ARG A 182 16.24 -3.39 19.22
CA ARG A 182 16.24 -4.48 20.21
C ARG A 182 17.14 -4.21 21.41
N ALA A 183 18.29 -3.59 21.18
CA ALA A 183 19.24 -3.24 22.24
C ALA A 183 18.77 -2.05 23.09
N LEU A 184 18.03 -1.11 22.49
CA LEU A 184 17.55 0.12 23.12
C LEU A 184 16.02 0.29 22.91
N PRO A 185 15.18 -0.54 23.55
CA PRO A 185 13.73 -0.44 23.41
C PRO A 185 13.20 0.93 23.86
N GLY A 186 12.30 1.53 23.08
CA GLY A 186 11.66 2.82 23.39
C GLY A 186 12.51 4.05 23.05
N SER A 187 13.63 3.89 22.33
CA SER A 187 14.43 5.01 21.84
C SER A 187 13.68 5.81 20.76
N ARG A 188 13.24 7.02 21.13
CA ARG A 188 12.56 7.95 20.21
C ARG A 188 13.38 8.28 18.96
N LEU A 189 14.71 8.29 19.07
CA LEU A 189 15.60 8.53 17.94
C LEU A 189 15.52 7.37 16.94
N LEU A 190 15.55 6.13 17.43
CA LEU A 190 15.46 4.95 16.56
C LEU A 190 14.08 4.85 15.92
N ASP A 191 13.02 5.15 16.68
CA ASP A 191 11.65 5.22 16.15
C ASP A 191 11.54 6.28 15.05
N LEU A 192 12.12 7.46 15.25
CA LEU A 192 12.15 8.51 14.24
C LEU A 192 12.91 8.05 12.99
N VAL A 193 14.11 7.49 13.14
CA VAL A 193 14.90 6.94 12.02
C VAL A 193 14.08 5.91 11.27
N GLN A 194 13.43 4.99 11.98
CA GLN A 194 12.58 3.97 11.39
C GLN A 194 11.43 4.58 10.58
N VAL A 195 10.72 5.57 11.13
CA VAL A 195 9.61 6.23 10.44
C VAL A 195 10.07 7.03 9.21
N VAL A 196 11.15 7.82 9.31
CA VAL A 196 11.59 8.71 8.20
C VAL A 196 12.36 7.96 7.10
N THR A 197 12.95 6.80 7.42
CA THR A 197 13.68 5.98 6.45
C THR A 197 12.95 4.71 6.05
N VAL A 198 11.84 4.37 6.71
CA VAL A 198 11.01 3.19 6.42
C VAL A 198 11.82 1.89 6.49
N THR A 199 12.82 1.85 7.39
CA THR A 199 13.77 0.74 7.48
C THR A 199 13.13 -0.60 7.77
N GLU A 200 12.01 -0.63 8.48
CA GLU A 200 11.26 -1.83 8.82
C GLU A 200 10.55 -2.49 7.64
N TYR A 201 10.37 -1.76 6.53
CA TYR A 201 9.81 -2.28 5.28
C TYR A 201 10.77 -2.16 4.08
N ALA A 202 11.99 -1.67 4.30
CA ALA A 202 13.00 -1.44 3.27
C ALA A 202 13.26 -2.67 2.39
N ALA A 203 13.30 -3.86 3.01
CA ALA A 203 13.50 -5.12 2.31
C ALA A 203 12.41 -5.44 1.28
N LEU A 204 11.15 -5.08 1.56
CA LEU A 204 10.01 -5.34 0.66
C LEU A 204 10.05 -4.41 -0.55
N PHE A 205 10.22 -3.11 -0.31
CA PHE A 205 10.39 -2.14 -1.40
C PHE A 205 11.60 -2.49 -2.26
N SER A 206 12.73 -2.83 -1.63
CA SER A 206 13.96 -3.24 -2.33
C SER A 206 13.75 -4.49 -3.17
N THR A 207 13.08 -5.51 -2.64
CA THR A 207 12.76 -6.74 -3.39
C THR A 207 11.95 -6.43 -4.65
N GLY A 208 10.92 -5.57 -4.53
CA GLY A 208 10.15 -5.11 -5.68
C GLY A 208 10.99 -4.37 -6.74
N MET A 209 11.86 -3.47 -6.30
CA MET A 209 12.77 -2.72 -7.18
C MET A 209 13.75 -3.65 -7.92
N LEU A 210 14.35 -4.61 -7.22
CA LEU A 210 15.30 -5.56 -7.79
C LEU A 210 14.64 -6.55 -8.75
N LEU A 211 13.40 -6.95 -8.50
CA LEU A 211 12.62 -7.79 -9.41
C LEU A 211 12.28 -7.06 -10.71
N LEU A 212 12.06 -5.73 -10.68
CA LEU A 212 11.94 -4.94 -11.91
C LEU A 212 13.25 -4.98 -12.72
N LEU A 213 14.39 -4.78 -12.05
CA LEU A 213 15.70 -4.87 -12.72
C LEU A 213 15.93 -6.26 -13.30
N SER A 214 15.61 -7.31 -12.55
CA SER A 214 15.73 -8.70 -12.97
C SER A 214 14.92 -8.99 -14.23
N ARG A 215 13.67 -8.50 -14.25
CA ARG A 215 12.78 -8.68 -15.38
C ARG A 215 13.25 -7.94 -16.64
N ARG A 216 13.86 -6.77 -16.48
CA ARG A 216 14.39 -5.99 -17.62
C ARG A 216 15.68 -6.57 -18.18
N SER A 217 16.55 -7.10 -17.32
CA SER A 217 17.83 -7.69 -17.73
C SER A 217 17.69 -9.13 -18.22
N GLY A 218 16.58 -9.80 -17.89
CA GLY A 218 16.37 -11.24 -18.14
C GLY A 218 17.21 -12.14 -17.23
N ARG A 219 17.87 -11.58 -16.20
CA ARG A 219 18.70 -12.31 -15.24
C ARG A 219 18.28 -11.93 -13.83
N VAL A 220 18.20 -12.91 -12.92
CA VAL A 220 17.86 -12.64 -11.52
C VAL A 220 18.97 -11.80 -10.89
N GLU A 221 18.62 -10.63 -10.37
CA GLU A 221 19.54 -9.78 -9.61
C GLU A 221 19.93 -10.50 -8.30
N PRO A 222 21.22 -10.75 -8.04
CA PRO A 222 21.65 -11.50 -6.84
C PRO A 222 21.22 -10.83 -5.53
N LEU A 223 21.13 -9.49 -5.52
CA LEU A 223 20.64 -8.73 -4.37
C LEU A 223 19.20 -9.06 -3.99
N THR A 224 18.41 -9.68 -4.89
CA THR A 224 17.01 -10.07 -4.58
C THR A 224 16.98 -11.14 -3.50
N ALA A 225 17.91 -12.11 -3.54
CA ALA A 225 18.01 -13.11 -2.49
C ALA A 225 18.45 -12.45 -1.16
N LEU A 226 19.42 -11.52 -1.23
CA LEU A 226 19.85 -10.77 -0.06
C LEU A 226 18.71 -9.94 0.56
N SER A 227 17.90 -9.25 -0.24
CA SER A 227 16.79 -8.46 0.26
C SER A 227 15.72 -9.33 0.94
N VAL A 228 15.46 -10.54 0.42
CA VAL A 228 14.54 -11.50 1.06
C VAL A 228 15.11 -12.01 2.39
N VAL A 229 16.41 -12.36 2.44
CA VAL A 229 17.06 -12.82 3.68
C VAL A 229 17.09 -11.72 4.74
N VAL A 230 17.43 -10.49 4.36
CA VAL A 230 17.38 -9.32 5.27
C VAL A 230 15.94 -9.07 5.71
N GLY A 231 14.97 -9.17 4.81
CA GLY A 231 13.55 -9.06 5.13
C GLY A 231 13.11 -10.09 6.17
N PHE A 232 13.53 -11.34 6.05
CA PHE A 232 13.31 -12.38 7.06
C PHE A 232 13.92 -11.98 8.41
N ALA A 233 15.21 -11.63 8.43
CA ALA A 233 15.93 -11.32 9.67
C ALA A 233 15.34 -10.12 10.42
N VAL A 234 15.04 -9.03 9.70
CA VAL A 234 14.45 -7.81 10.26
C VAL A 234 13.03 -8.07 10.75
N THR A 235 12.21 -8.77 9.96
CA THR A 235 10.83 -9.11 10.37
C THR A 235 10.84 -10.04 11.60
N TRP A 236 11.76 -11.02 11.65
CA TRP A 236 11.88 -11.88 12.82
C TRP A 236 12.29 -11.07 14.06
N SER A 237 13.28 -10.21 13.91
CA SER A 237 13.78 -9.32 14.95
C SER A 237 12.68 -8.44 15.55
N LEU A 238 11.81 -7.87 14.70
CA LEU A 238 10.82 -6.86 15.11
C LEU A 238 9.42 -7.44 15.39
N GLN A 239 9.02 -8.51 14.70
CA GLN A 239 7.64 -9.01 14.68
C GLN A 239 7.53 -10.52 14.98
N GLY A 240 8.66 -11.21 15.14
CA GLY A 240 8.68 -12.65 15.45
C GLY A 240 8.73 -13.58 14.23
N LEU A 241 8.98 -14.86 14.50
CA LEU A 241 9.29 -15.86 13.46
C LEU A 241 8.11 -16.11 12.51
N SER A 242 6.88 -16.18 13.03
CA SER A 242 5.69 -16.41 12.21
C SER A 242 5.53 -15.33 11.14
N ALA A 243 5.66 -14.06 11.52
CA ALA A 243 5.64 -12.93 10.60
C ALA A 243 6.75 -13.04 9.54
N ALA A 244 7.97 -13.37 9.96
CA ALA A 244 9.11 -13.51 9.06
C ALA A 244 8.89 -14.60 8.00
N LEU A 245 8.31 -15.73 8.38
CA LEU A 245 7.99 -16.83 7.45
C LEU A 245 6.93 -16.41 6.43
N VAL A 246 5.84 -15.75 6.87
CA VAL A 246 4.77 -15.27 5.97
C VAL A 246 5.31 -14.23 5.00
N VAL A 247 6.07 -13.26 5.48
CA VAL A 247 6.67 -12.19 4.66
C VAL A 247 7.66 -12.77 3.63
N THR A 248 8.44 -13.77 4.02
CA THR A 248 9.35 -14.49 3.11
C THR A 248 8.57 -15.24 2.05
N ALA A 249 7.53 -16.00 2.43
CA ALA A 249 6.68 -16.72 1.49
C ALA A 249 6.02 -15.77 0.48
N LEU A 250 5.51 -14.62 0.92
CA LEU A 250 4.95 -13.58 0.04
C LEU A 250 5.99 -13.00 -0.92
N SER A 251 7.20 -12.75 -0.43
CA SER A 251 8.30 -12.22 -1.26
C SER A 251 8.72 -13.21 -2.35
N LEU A 252 8.79 -14.50 -2.00
CA LEU A 252 9.09 -15.58 -2.95
C LEU A 252 7.96 -15.78 -3.96
N ALA A 253 6.71 -15.77 -3.50
CA ALA A 253 5.54 -15.86 -4.39
C ALA A 253 5.49 -14.68 -5.37
N PHE A 254 5.76 -13.46 -4.89
CA PHE A 254 5.86 -12.29 -5.75
C PHE A 254 7.00 -12.41 -6.77
N ALA A 255 8.19 -12.86 -6.33
CA ALA A 255 9.32 -13.12 -7.23
C ALA A 255 8.96 -14.15 -8.31
N ALA A 256 8.30 -15.26 -7.95
CA ALA A 256 7.86 -16.27 -8.89
C ALA A 256 6.90 -15.69 -9.96
N VAL A 257 5.91 -14.88 -9.56
CA VAL A 257 4.96 -14.25 -10.49
C VAL A 257 5.64 -13.24 -11.42
N VAL A 258 6.66 -12.52 -10.94
CA VAL A 258 7.37 -11.51 -11.74
C VAL A 258 8.37 -12.16 -12.71
N LEU A 259 9.04 -13.22 -12.29
CA LEU A 259 10.07 -13.91 -13.08
C LEU A 259 9.47 -14.94 -14.05
N VAL A 260 8.34 -15.56 -13.68
CA VAL A 260 7.61 -16.53 -14.50
C VAL A 260 6.24 -15.93 -14.87
N PRO A 261 6.15 -15.16 -15.97
CA PRO A 261 4.90 -14.52 -16.38
C PRO A 261 3.89 -15.56 -16.87
N GLY A 262 2.60 -15.17 -16.90
CA GLY A 262 1.55 -16.01 -17.48
C GLY A 262 0.76 -16.86 -16.48
N VAL A 263 0.74 -16.49 -15.19
CA VAL A 263 -0.06 -17.16 -14.16
C VAL A 263 -1.57 -16.93 -14.41
N PRO A 264 -2.34 -17.93 -14.89
CA PRO A 264 -3.69 -17.68 -15.40
C PRO A 264 -4.68 -17.22 -14.33
N VAL A 265 -4.56 -17.75 -13.10
CA VAL A 265 -5.42 -17.38 -11.97
C VAL A 265 -5.32 -15.89 -11.62
N LEU A 266 -4.13 -15.28 -11.75
CA LEU A 266 -3.93 -13.86 -11.49
C LEU A 266 -4.51 -12.96 -12.59
N ARG A 267 -4.84 -13.55 -13.74
CA ARG A 267 -5.48 -12.86 -14.87
C ARG A 267 -6.99 -13.09 -14.90
N TRP A 268 -7.53 -13.79 -13.90
CA TRP A 268 -8.96 -14.02 -13.77
C TRP A 268 -9.69 -12.68 -13.59
N ARG A 269 -10.73 -12.44 -14.41
CA ARG A 269 -11.38 -11.13 -14.51
C ARG A 269 -11.87 -10.58 -13.17
N PRO A 270 -12.57 -11.33 -12.30
CA PRO A 270 -12.99 -10.83 -11.00
C PRO A 270 -11.81 -10.33 -10.14
N LEU A 271 -10.68 -11.04 -10.17
CA LEU A 271 -9.51 -10.66 -9.41
C LEU A 271 -8.84 -9.39 -9.97
N VAL A 272 -8.76 -9.29 -11.30
CA VAL A 272 -8.29 -8.09 -11.97
C VAL A 272 -9.19 -6.90 -11.65
N LEU A 273 -10.51 -7.06 -11.70
CA LEU A 273 -11.51 -6.03 -11.34
C LEU A 273 -11.33 -5.55 -9.90
N LEU A 274 -11.14 -6.49 -8.96
CA LEU A 274 -10.82 -6.16 -7.57
C LEU A 274 -9.51 -5.38 -7.48
N GLY A 275 -8.52 -5.72 -8.31
CA GLY A 275 -7.28 -4.98 -8.50
C GLY A 275 -7.44 -3.55 -9.04
N GLU A 276 -8.42 -3.31 -9.90
CA GLU A 276 -8.71 -1.99 -10.46
C GLU A 276 -9.28 -1.05 -9.40
N ILE A 277 -10.21 -1.54 -8.57
CA ILE A 277 -10.82 -0.79 -7.47
C ILE A 277 -10.03 -0.90 -6.16
N SER A 278 -8.85 -1.52 -6.18
CA SER A 278 -8.13 -1.91 -4.96
C SER A 278 -7.78 -0.71 -4.08
N PHE A 279 -7.53 0.45 -4.68
CA PHE A 279 -7.14 1.66 -3.95
C PHE A 279 -8.33 2.27 -3.18
N PRO A 280 -9.46 2.62 -3.81
CA PRO A 280 -10.63 3.09 -3.07
C PRO A 280 -11.16 2.03 -2.11
N LEU A 281 -11.11 0.75 -2.46
CA LEU A 281 -11.49 -0.35 -1.56
C LEU A 281 -10.64 -0.33 -0.28
N TYR A 282 -9.31 -0.26 -0.43
CA TYR A 282 -8.41 -0.14 0.71
C TYR A 282 -8.72 1.09 1.58
N LEU A 283 -9.16 2.20 0.98
CA LEU A 283 -9.39 3.45 1.71
C LEU A 283 -10.70 3.53 2.50
N VAL A 284 -11.75 2.81 2.07
CA VAL A 284 -13.07 2.92 2.70
C VAL A 284 -13.41 1.73 3.61
N HIS A 285 -12.71 0.60 3.46
CA HIS A 285 -13.21 -0.66 4.02
C HIS A 285 -13.31 -0.72 5.54
N GLN A 286 -12.36 -0.14 6.27
CA GLN A 286 -12.23 -0.41 7.69
C GLN A 286 -13.28 0.35 8.50
N ASN A 287 -13.25 1.68 8.55
CA ASN A 287 -14.22 2.43 9.36
C ASN A 287 -15.66 2.25 8.86
N VAL A 288 -15.89 2.29 7.54
CA VAL A 288 -17.23 2.09 6.99
C VAL A 288 -17.71 0.67 7.28
N GLY A 289 -16.85 -0.34 7.09
CA GLY A 289 -17.20 -1.72 7.39
C GLY A 289 -17.47 -1.94 8.88
N TYR A 290 -16.71 -1.32 9.78
CA TYR A 290 -16.94 -1.38 11.23
C TYR A 290 -18.26 -0.72 11.61
N VAL A 291 -18.59 0.43 11.01
CA VAL A 291 -19.90 1.06 11.21
C VAL A 291 -21.03 0.14 10.75
N VAL A 292 -20.89 -0.54 9.61
CA VAL A 292 -21.91 -1.50 9.17
C VAL A 292 -22.03 -2.67 10.15
N LEU A 293 -20.91 -3.21 10.62
CA LEU A 293 -20.89 -4.28 11.62
C LEU A 293 -21.57 -3.87 12.93
N GLU A 294 -21.22 -2.71 13.49
CA GLU A 294 -21.85 -2.15 14.70
C GLU A 294 -23.38 -2.03 14.59
N ARG A 295 -23.91 -1.81 13.37
CA ARG A 295 -25.36 -1.71 13.14
C ARG A 295 -26.05 -3.04 12.91
N LEU A 296 -25.32 -4.08 12.52
CA LEU A 296 -25.87 -5.38 12.15
C LEU A 296 -25.65 -6.46 13.22
N VAL A 297 -24.53 -6.39 13.94
CA VAL A 297 -24.24 -7.31 15.06
C VAL A 297 -25.35 -7.18 16.10
N GLY A 298 -25.82 -8.34 16.59
CA GLY A 298 -26.98 -8.45 17.47
C GLY A 298 -28.36 -8.50 16.77
N HIS A 299 -28.42 -8.17 15.47
CA HIS A 299 -29.65 -8.26 14.67
C HIS A 299 -29.62 -9.43 13.66
N VAL A 300 -28.44 -9.78 13.19
CA VAL A 300 -28.18 -10.93 12.30
C VAL A 300 -26.96 -11.71 12.77
N ASP A 301 -26.71 -12.89 12.21
CA ASP A 301 -25.51 -13.66 12.53
C ASP A 301 -24.23 -12.92 12.11
N ARG A 302 -23.15 -13.13 12.89
CA ARG A 302 -21.87 -12.43 12.72
C ARG A 302 -21.26 -12.62 11.33
N THR A 303 -21.44 -13.79 10.72
CA THR A 303 -20.89 -14.11 9.39
C THR A 303 -21.65 -13.35 8.31
N LEU A 304 -22.98 -13.34 8.36
CA LEU A 304 -23.81 -12.55 7.47
C LEU A 304 -23.54 -11.05 7.62
N ALA A 305 -23.39 -10.53 8.84
CA ALA A 305 -23.01 -9.14 9.08
C ALA A 305 -21.69 -8.80 8.37
N SER A 306 -20.66 -9.65 8.47
CA SER A 306 -19.40 -9.47 7.73
C SER A 306 -19.57 -9.51 6.22
N VAL A 307 -20.34 -10.45 5.69
CA VAL A 307 -20.58 -10.55 4.24
C VAL A 307 -21.30 -9.29 3.75
N LEU A 308 -22.31 -8.81 4.47
CA LEU A 308 -23.01 -7.57 4.15
C LEU A 308 -22.07 -6.35 4.22
N ALA A 309 -21.20 -6.27 5.24
CA ALA A 309 -20.19 -5.22 5.33
C ALA A 309 -19.22 -5.25 4.13
N VAL A 310 -18.74 -6.43 3.72
CA VAL A 310 -17.91 -6.60 2.51
C VAL A 310 -18.63 -6.10 1.26
N LEU A 311 -19.90 -6.46 1.08
CA LEU A 311 -20.70 -6.03 -0.07
C LEU A 311 -20.86 -4.50 -0.10
N VAL A 312 -21.16 -3.87 1.05
CA VAL A 312 -21.29 -2.41 1.15
C VAL A 312 -19.98 -1.73 0.77
N VAL A 313 -18.83 -2.16 1.31
CA VAL A 313 -17.54 -1.53 1.01
C VAL A 313 -17.12 -1.75 -0.44
N LEU A 314 -17.45 -2.89 -1.05
CA LEU A 314 -17.20 -3.14 -2.48
C LEU A 314 -18.01 -2.21 -3.38
N VAL A 315 -19.30 -2.04 -3.10
CA VAL A 315 -20.18 -1.12 -3.85
C VAL A 315 -19.68 0.32 -3.71
N LEU A 316 -19.32 0.73 -2.50
CA LEU A 316 -18.81 2.07 -2.22
C LEU A 316 -17.48 2.32 -2.94
N ALA A 317 -16.55 1.37 -2.86
CA ALA A 317 -15.26 1.43 -3.53
C ALA A 317 -15.42 1.53 -5.05
N TRP A 318 -16.33 0.76 -5.63
CA TRP A 318 -16.66 0.82 -7.05
C TRP A 318 -17.21 2.21 -7.43
N GLY A 319 -18.11 2.78 -6.62
CA GLY A 319 -18.63 4.13 -6.82
C GLY A 319 -17.52 5.19 -6.80
N VAL A 320 -16.66 5.18 -5.78
CA VAL A 320 -15.53 6.11 -5.66
C VAL A 320 -14.55 5.95 -6.83
N HIS A 321 -14.29 4.71 -7.27
CA HIS A 321 -13.41 4.44 -8.40
C HIS A 321 -13.88 5.17 -9.67
N HIS A 322 -15.17 5.04 -10.01
CA HIS A 322 -15.69 5.63 -11.25
C HIS A 322 -15.97 7.13 -11.16
N VAL A 323 -16.34 7.62 -9.98
CA VAL A 323 -16.72 9.04 -9.78
C VAL A 323 -15.52 9.92 -9.46
N VAL A 324 -14.51 9.40 -8.74
CA VAL A 324 -13.36 10.20 -8.26
C VAL A 324 -12.06 9.74 -8.90
N GLU A 325 -11.67 8.48 -8.72
CA GLU A 325 -10.34 8.00 -9.08
C GLU A 325 -10.09 8.07 -10.60
N VAL A 326 -11.02 7.54 -11.40
CA VAL A 326 -10.90 7.50 -12.87
C VAL A 326 -10.93 8.91 -13.46
N PRO A 327 -11.88 9.80 -13.11
CA PRO A 327 -11.89 11.18 -13.59
C PRO A 327 -10.63 11.96 -13.21
N ALA A 328 -10.20 11.89 -11.94
CA ALA A 328 -8.97 12.57 -11.49
C ALA A 328 -7.75 12.08 -12.27
N SER A 329 -7.58 10.77 -12.42
CA SER A 329 -6.48 10.18 -13.18
C SER A 329 -6.52 10.55 -14.66
N ARG A 330 -7.69 10.76 -15.26
CA ARG A 330 -7.84 11.21 -16.65
C ARG A 330 -7.50 12.69 -16.79
N TRP A 331 -7.98 13.53 -15.87
CA TRP A 331 -7.71 14.97 -15.87
C TRP A 331 -6.21 15.24 -15.82
N VAL A 332 -5.50 14.61 -14.89
CA VAL A 332 -4.06 14.78 -14.72
C VAL A 332 -3.30 14.38 -15.97
N ARG A 333 -3.65 13.22 -16.57
CA ARG A 333 -3.02 12.75 -17.82
C ARG A 333 -3.22 13.73 -18.97
N ARG A 334 -4.34 14.45 -19.03
CA ARG A 334 -4.58 15.49 -20.03
C ARG A 334 -3.75 16.75 -19.72
N SER A 335 -3.73 17.20 -18.47
CA SER A 335 -2.98 18.39 -18.05
C SER A 335 -1.47 18.23 -18.26
N LEU A 336 -0.89 17.08 -17.87
CA LEU A 336 0.53 16.77 -18.11
C LEU A 336 0.88 16.77 -19.60
N ARG A 337 0.03 16.16 -20.44
CA ARG A 337 0.22 16.18 -21.90
C ARG A 337 0.09 17.59 -22.50
N ALA A 338 -0.71 18.46 -21.91
CA ALA A 338 -0.87 19.84 -22.37
C ALA A 338 0.37 20.69 -22.03
N VAL A 339 0.97 20.50 -20.85
CA VAL A 339 2.22 21.16 -20.44
C VAL A 339 3.38 20.69 -21.31
N LEU A 340 3.58 19.38 -21.46
CA LEU A 340 4.64 18.82 -22.33
C LEU A 340 4.53 19.25 -23.80
N ARG A 341 3.30 19.52 -24.29
CA ARG A 341 3.09 20.05 -25.64
C ARG A 341 3.37 21.55 -25.75
N ARG A 342 3.25 22.32 -24.67
CA ARG A 342 3.60 23.74 -24.64
C ARG A 342 5.11 23.94 -24.63
N ASP A 343 5.84 23.10 -23.91
CA ASP A 343 7.31 23.17 -23.85
C ASP A 343 8.00 22.62 -25.12
N ALA A 344 7.27 21.84 -25.93
CA ALA A 344 7.75 21.29 -27.20
C ALA A 344 7.38 22.14 -28.43
N ALA A 345 6.67 23.26 -28.25
CA ALA A 345 6.40 24.19 -29.33
C ALA A 345 7.66 25.06 -29.56
N PRO A 346 8.27 25.07 -30.76
CA PRO A 346 9.34 26.02 -31.03
C PRO A 346 8.79 27.45 -30.89
N ALA A 347 9.56 28.30 -30.20
CA ALA A 347 9.24 29.70 -29.94
C ALA A 347 8.98 30.50 -31.23
#